data_AF-A0A1S3AIK7-F1
#
_entry.id   AF-A0A1S3AIK7-F1
#
_cell.length_a   1.000
_cell.length_b   1.000
_cell.length_c   1.000
_cell.angle_alpha   90.00
_cell.angle_beta   90.00
_cell.angle_gamma   90.00
#
_symmetry.space_group_name_H-M   'P 1'
#
loop_
_entity.id
_entity.type
_entity.pdbx_description
1 polymer ?
#
loop_
_entity_poly.entity_id
_entity_poly.type
_entity_poly.pdbx_seq_one_letter_code
_entity_poly.pdbx_strand_id
1 'polypeptide(L)'
;MYMSECMEKAMHVIPQSHHQDTPVYLGATAGMRLLSAENRTQARIIMDKVTHTLNKFPFDLRGARIITGEEEGAYGWITINYLMGEFTQKSSWFNFNTDENSFETSGALDLGGASTQITFQPFLNDTYESPKNMLYFYLYGKYYSVYTHSFLCYGKDQALLQKLAKGIQGTNGILYDPCFHDGYERVMNMSDIFKTSCTQKFYMAYPFNQIKIIGAGNYDKCYASLHELFNTSFCFYSSCSFNGVYLPKLKGNFGAFSAFYYVLEFLNFTSSEVPNKDTLANILREFCSRPWNELKKQYKNIKENYLSEYCFAGTYILTLLHKGYHFTMDTWNRVHFMDKIQNSSVGWSLGYMLNLTNMIPAEQPVSRPLSNSTYVFLMVFFSLILVVVVILALLIFHKPSYIWKDIA
;
A
#
# COMPACT_ATOMS: atom_id res chain seq x y z
N MET A 1 11.55 15.17 22.08
CA MET A 1 12.79 14.39 21.94
C MET A 1 12.67 13.35 20.83
N TYR A 2 11.81 12.32 20.90
CA TYR A 2 11.77 11.27 19.87
C TYR A 2 11.55 11.78 18.43
N MET A 3 10.61 12.70 18.20
CA MET A 3 10.34 13.25 16.86
C MET A 3 11.21 14.47 16.51
N SER A 4 12.01 14.98 17.46
CA SER A 4 12.68 16.28 17.32
C SER A 4 13.69 16.26 16.18
N GLU A 5 14.49 15.20 16.07
CA GLU A 5 15.50 15.03 15.01
C GLU A 5 14.88 15.08 13.60
N CYS A 6 13.78 14.36 13.37
CA CYS A 6 13.11 14.36 12.07
C CYS A 6 12.49 15.73 11.73
N MET A 7 11.94 16.42 12.72
CA MET A 7 11.34 17.75 12.53
C MET A 7 12.40 18.83 12.30
N GLU A 8 13.54 18.76 12.98
CA GLU A 8 14.70 19.62 12.72
C GLU A 8 15.23 19.40 11.30
N LYS A 9 15.34 18.14 10.86
CA LYS A 9 15.69 17.82 9.47
C LYS A 9 14.69 18.43 8.47
N ALA A 10 13.39 18.37 8.76
CA ALA A 10 12.37 18.99 7.91
C ALA A 10 12.56 20.51 7.82
N MET A 11 12.90 21.19 8.93
CA MET A 11 13.20 22.63 8.94
C MET A 11 14.41 22.99 8.08
N HIS A 12 15.43 22.11 8.01
CA HIS A 12 16.59 22.33 7.16
C HIS A 12 16.33 22.13 5.66
N VAL A 13 15.38 21.27 5.31
CA VAL A 13 15.04 20.96 3.91
C VAL A 13 14.05 21.98 3.34
N ILE A 14 13.09 22.42 4.13
CA ILE A 14 12.05 23.37 3.69
C ILE A 14 12.59 24.79 3.82
N PRO A 15 12.48 25.65 2.79
CA PRO A 15 12.92 27.04 2.90
C PRO A 15 12.21 27.77 4.04
N GLN A 16 12.96 28.59 4.81
CA GLN A 16 12.44 29.29 5.98
C GLN A 16 11.20 30.14 5.70
N SER A 17 11.12 30.76 4.52
CA SER A 17 9.97 31.54 4.07
C SER A 17 8.68 30.73 3.91
N HIS A 18 8.78 29.40 3.79
CA HIS A 18 7.63 28.50 3.61
C HIS A 18 7.30 27.70 4.88
N HIS A 19 8.03 27.88 5.98
CA HIS A 19 7.79 27.11 7.21
C HIS A 19 6.35 27.29 7.70
N GLN A 20 5.89 28.54 7.87
CA GLN A 20 4.55 28.82 8.40
C GLN A 20 3.40 28.35 7.51
N ASP A 21 3.63 28.22 6.20
CA ASP A 21 2.60 27.79 5.23
C ASP A 21 2.63 26.27 4.96
N THR A 22 3.65 25.56 5.47
CA THR A 22 3.78 24.12 5.24
C THR A 22 2.89 23.36 6.22
N PRO A 23 1.85 22.64 5.74
CA PRO A 23 0.99 21.87 6.62
C PRO A 23 1.69 20.60 7.12
N VAL A 24 1.53 20.32 8.41
CA VAL A 24 1.97 19.08 9.05
C VAL A 24 0.76 18.30 9.53
N TYR A 25 0.77 17.01 9.24
CA TYR A 25 -0.22 16.06 9.72
C TYR A 25 0.46 14.83 10.30
N LEU A 26 -0.17 14.22 11.30
CA LEU A 26 0.23 12.93 11.84
C LEU A 26 -0.95 11.96 11.84
N GLY A 27 -0.76 10.84 11.15
CA GLY A 27 -1.67 9.70 11.20
C GLY A 27 -1.00 8.55 11.95
N ALA A 28 -1.58 8.14 13.08
CA ALA A 28 -1.18 6.92 13.76
C ALA A 28 -2.08 5.75 13.34
N THR A 29 -1.51 4.57 13.16
CA THR A 29 -2.22 3.41 12.56
C THR A 29 -2.50 2.31 13.58
N ALA A 30 -2.42 1.03 13.17
CA ALA A 30 -2.82 -0.14 13.95
C ALA A 30 -2.23 -0.24 15.36
N GLY A 31 -0.97 0.17 15.57
CA GLY A 31 -0.36 0.15 16.91
C GLY A 31 -1.10 1.05 17.91
N MET A 32 -1.49 2.25 17.47
CA MET A 32 -2.31 3.14 18.29
C MET A 32 -3.79 2.72 18.33
N ARG A 33 -4.30 2.03 17.31
CA ARG A 33 -5.63 1.39 17.36
C ARG A 33 -5.68 0.31 18.47
N LEU A 34 -4.66 -0.55 18.56
CA LEU A 34 -4.53 -1.55 19.64
C LEU A 34 -4.44 -0.87 21.01
N LEU A 35 -3.55 0.11 21.16
CA LEU A 35 -3.42 0.83 22.43
C LEU A 35 -4.71 1.55 22.81
N SER A 36 -5.42 2.15 21.85
CA SER A 36 -6.70 2.82 22.12
C SER A 36 -7.77 1.84 22.56
N ALA A 37 -7.83 0.64 21.98
CA ALA A 37 -8.75 -0.40 22.41
C ALA A 37 -8.44 -0.90 23.84
N GLU A 38 -7.16 -1.02 24.20
CA GLU A 38 -6.70 -1.51 25.50
C GLU A 38 -6.76 -0.45 26.60
N ASN A 39 -6.30 0.77 26.29
CA ASN A 39 -6.22 1.89 27.22
C ASN A 39 -6.36 3.23 26.48
N ARG A 40 -7.62 3.65 26.27
CA ARG A 40 -7.98 4.92 25.64
C ARG A 40 -7.29 6.13 26.26
N THR A 41 -7.16 6.16 27.59
CA THR A 41 -6.52 7.28 28.30
C THR A 41 -5.05 7.39 27.95
N GLN A 42 -4.33 6.27 27.94
CA GLN A 42 -2.92 6.23 27.56
C GLN A 42 -2.74 6.64 26.09
N ALA A 43 -3.58 6.12 25.19
CA ALA A 43 -3.54 6.50 23.78
C ALA A 43 -3.74 8.02 23.59
N ARG A 44 -4.72 8.60 24.29
CA ARG A 44 -4.97 10.06 24.27
C ARG A 44 -3.77 10.85 24.79
N ILE A 45 -3.19 10.46 25.93
CA ILE A 45 -2.01 11.13 26.50
C ILE A 45 -0.84 11.12 25.51
N ILE A 46 -0.62 10.03 24.80
CA ILE A 46 0.44 9.94 23.78
C ILE A 46 0.13 10.89 22.61
N MET A 47 -1.10 10.87 22.08
CA MET A 47 -1.49 11.77 20.99
C MET A 47 -1.37 13.24 21.41
N ASP A 48 -1.79 13.61 22.62
CA ASP A 48 -1.68 14.97 23.16
C ASP A 48 -0.21 15.42 23.25
N LYS A 49 0.69 14.54 23.73
CA LYS A 49 2.14 14.81 23.79
C LYS A 49 2.76 14.96 22.40
N VAL A 50 2.33 14.16 21.44
CA VAL A 50 2.77 14.23 20.05
C VAL A 50 2.35 15.56 19.44
N THR A 51 1.07 15.92 19.54
CA THR A 51 0.52 17.21 19.09
C THR A 51 1.28 18.38 19.72
N HIS A 52 1.46 18.36 21.05
CA HIS A 52 2.21 19.39 21.76
C HIS A 52 3.66 19.50 21.29
N THR A 53 4.30 18.39 20.93
CA THR A 53 5.67 18.39 20.42
C THR A 53 5.74 18.96 19.00
N LEU A 54 4.82 18.57 18.12
CA LEU A 54 4.77 19.08 16.73
C LEU A 54 4.49 20.59 16.69
N ASN A 55 3.62 21.08 17.58
CA ASN A 55 3.32 22.51 17.72
C ASN A 55 4.50 23.39 18.15
N LYS A 56 5.65 22.81 18.54
CA LYS A 56 6.87 23.58 18.86
C LYS A 56 7.67 23.96 17.63
N PHE A 57 7.40 23.33 16.48
CA PHE A 57 8.08 23.58 15.22
C PHE A 57 7.34 24.66 14.41
N PRO A 58 8.02 25.43 13.56
CA PRO A 58 7.44 26.58 12.87
C PRO A 58 6.58 26.20 11.66
N PHE A 59 5.85 25.07 11.74
CA PHE A 59 4.99 24.56 10.68
C PHE A 59 3.50 24.66 11.08
N ASP A 60 2.61 24.61 10.08
CA ASP A 60 1.16 24.63 10.29
C ASP A 60 0.64 23.23 10.66
N LEU A 61 0.61 22.90 11.96
CA LEU A 61 0.06 21.63 12.43
C LEU A 61 -1.47 21.63 12.28
N ARG A 62 -1.96 20.88 11.29
CA ARG A 62 -3.40 20.81 10.98
C ARG A 62 -4.11 19.61 11.59
N GLY A 63 -3.38 18.58 12.03
CA GLY A 63 -4.01 17.48 12.75
C GLY A 63 -3.10 16.32 13.11
N ALA A 64 -3.33 15.74 14.28
CA ALA A 64 -2.72 14.50 14.74
C ALA A 64 -3.81 13.55 15.24
N ARG A 65 -4.03 12.43 14.55
CA ARG A 65 -5.12 11.49 14.88
C ARG A 65 -4.74 10.04 14.63
N ILE A 66 -5.53 9.13 15.19
CA ILE A 66 -5.49 7.72 14.84
C ILE A 66 -6.40 7.54 13.61
N ILE A 67 -5.85 7.06 12.50
CA ILE A 67 -6.63 6.81 11.27
C ILE A 67 -7.31 5.42 11.35
N THR A 68 -8.46 5.29 10.68
CA THR A 68 -9.14 3.99 10.60
C THR A 68 -8.37 3.03 9.70
N GLY A 69 -8.73 1.75 9.76
CA GLY A 69 -8.09 0.75 8.90
C GLY A 69 -8.45 0.94 7.42
N GLU A 70 -9.70 1.34 7.18
CA GLU A 70 -10.26 1.64 5.86
C GLU A 70 -9.60 2.89 5.26
N GLU A 71 -9.37 3.94 6.07
CA GLU A 71 -8.61 5.12 5.65
C GLU A 71 -7.17 4.75 5.26
N GLU A 72 -6.47 3.98 6.11
CA GLU A 72 -5.10 3.52 5.83
C GLU A 72 -5.01 2.76 4.49
N GLY A 73 -5.95 1.84 4.25
CA GLY A 73 -6.02 1.07 2.99
C GLY A 73 -6.36 1.95 1.78
N ALA A 74 -7.39 2.80 1.90
CA ALA A 74 -7.83 3.68 0.84
C ALA A 74 -6.76 4.70 0.43
N TYR A 75 -6.09 5.33 1.39
CA TYR A 75 -5.03 6.27 1.09
C TYR A 75 -3.81 5.60 0.46
N GLY A 76 -3.50 4.35 0.83
CA GLY A 76 -2.50 3.54 0.13
C GLY A 76 -2.88 3.30 -1.34
N TRP A 77 -4.13 2.94 -1.60
CA TRP A 77 -4.67 2.78 -2.95
C TRP A 77 -4.67 4.09 -3.76
N ILE A 78 -5.00 5.23 -3.14
CA ILE A 78 -4.88 6.53 -3.79
C ILE A 78 -3.42 6.82 -4.16
N THR A 79 -2.47 6.59 -3.25
CA THR A 79 -1.04 6.81 -3.51
C THR A 79 -0.56 6.04 -4.73
N ILE A 80 -0.83 4.73 -4.81
CA ILE A 80 -0.28 3.92 -5.90
C ILE A 80 -0.83 4.37 -7.25
N ASN A 81 -2.14 4.63 -7.31
CA ASN A 81 -2.82 4.99 -8.56
C ASN A 81 -2.52 6.43 -8.97
N TYR A 82 -2.30 7.33 -8.00
CA TYR A 82 -1.81 8.67 -8.26
C TYR A 82 -0.39 8.64 -8.86
N LEU A 83 0.53 7.88 -8.26
CA LEU A 83 1.91 7.79 -8.72
C LEU A 83 2.05 7.04 -10.06
N MET A 84 1.17 6.09 -10.34
CA MET A 84 1.10 5.40 -11.65
C MET A 84 0.39 6.25 -12.71
N GLY A 85 -0.35 7.28 -12.32
CA GLY A 85 -1.11 8.15 -13.23
C GLY A 85 -2.46 7.56 -13.68
N GLU A 86 -2.95 6.50 -13.03
CA GLU A 86 -4.15 5.74 -13.39
C GLU A 86 -5.46 6.54 -13.24
N PHE A 87 -5.43 7.67 -12.54
CA PHE A 87 -6.61 8.53 -12.38
C PHE A 87 -6.85 9.48 -13.56
N THR A 88 -5.86 9.69 -14.43
CA THR A 88 -5.96 10.69 -15.51
C THR A 88 -6.05 10.00 -16.87
N GLN A 89 -7.02 10.41 -17.70
CA GLN A 89 -7.09 9.93 -19.09
C GLN A 89 -5.94 10.55 -19.89
N LYS A 90 -5.16 9.71 -20.59
CA LYS A 90 -4.42 10.19 -21.78
C LYS A 90 -5.44 10.38 -22.90
N SER A 91 -6.15 11.50 -22.90
CA SER A 91 -7.05 11.88 -23.98
C SER A 91 -6.24 12.24 -25.24
N SER A 92 -5.82 11.24 -26.01
CA SER A 92 -5.37 11.45 -27.39
C SER A 92 -6.61 11.53 -28.27
N TRP A 93 -6.91 12.71 -28.81
CA TRP A 93 -8.03 12.99 -29.72
C TRP A 93 -8.03 12.13 -31.00
N PHE A 94 -6.93 11.40 -31.27
CA PHE A 94 -6.80 10.50 -32.43
C PHE A 94 -7.07 9.01 -32.13
N ASN A 95 -7.41 8.61 -30.89
CA ASN A 95 -7.70 7.20 -30.59
C ASN A 95 -9.18 6.88 -30.86
N PHE A 96 -9.49 6.52 -32.12
CA PHE A 96 -10.78 5.96 -32.53
C PHE A 96 -11.05 4.52 -32.06
N ASN A 97 -10.14 3.93 -31.27
CA ASN A 97 -10.36 2.67 -30.58
C ASN A 97 -10.36 2.94 -29.07
N THR A 98 -11.52 3.30 -28.53
CA THR A 98 -11.75 3.23 -27.09
C THR A 98 -12.10 1.78 -26.78
N ASP A 99 -11.07 0.96 -26.51
CA ASP A 99 -11.32 -0.27 -25.77
C ASP A 99 -11.91 0.16 -24.42
N GLU A 100 -13.22 -0.02 -24.25
CA GLU A 100 -14.01 0.28 -23.05
C GLU A 100 -13.50 -0.42 -21.77
N ASN A 101 -12.45 -1.25 -21.88
CA ASN A 101 -11.82 -2.00 -20.80
C ASN A 101 -10.52 -1.38 -20.24
N SER A 102 -10.10 -0.19 -20.68
CA SER A 102 -8.70 0.27 -20.49
C SER A 102 -8.38 1.09 -19.23
N PHE A 103 -9.24 1.15 -18.22
CA PHE A 103 -8.95 1.92 -16.99
C PHE A 103 -9.16 1.10 -15.71
N GLU A 104 -8.30 0.11 -15.50
CA GLU A 104 -8.22 -0.64 -14.25
C GLU A 104 -7.19 0.03 -13.31
N THR A 105 -7.66 0.57 -12.19
CA THR A 105 -6.75 0.98 -11.11
C THR A 105 -6.09 -0.25 -10.50
N SER A 106 -4.82 -0.13 -10.13
CA SER A 106 -4.15 -1.17 -9.36
C SER A 106 -4.74 -1.27 -7.94
N GLY A 107 -4.85 -2.48 -7.41
CA GLY A 107 -5.10 -2.74 -6.00
C GLY A 107 -3.88 -2.47 -5.13
N ALA A 108 -4.08 -2.22 -3.84
CA ALA A 108 -3.06 -1.95 -2.84
C ALA A 108 -3.07 -3.04 -1.76
N LEU A 109 -1.89 -3.60 -1.49
CA LEU A 109 -1.63 -4.51 -0.39
C LEU A 109 -0.60 -3.87 0.55
N ASP A 110 -1.01 -3.58 1.78
CA ASP A 110 -0.12 -3.01 2.80
C ASP A 110 0.10 -4.03 3.92
N LEU A 111 1.35 -4.17 4.38
CA LEU A 111 1.69 -5.00 5.52
C LEU A 111 2.54 -4.20 6.50
N GLY A 112 1.96 -3.91 7.65
CA GLY A 112 2.66 -3.33 8.80
C GLY A 112 2.99 -4.36 9.87
N GLY A 113 3.45 -3.86 11.02
CA GLY A 113 3.70 -4.67 12.21
C GLY A 113 2.42 -5.16 12.91
N ALA A 114 1.35 -4.36 12.90
CA ALA A 114 0.12 -4.64 13.66
C ALA A 114 -1.15 -4.88 12.83
N SER A 115 -1.18 -4.49 11.56
CA SER A 115 -2.27 -4.82 10.63
C SER A 115 -1.74 -5.08 9.22
N THR A 116 -2.62 -5.61 8.38
CA THR A 116 -2.46 -5.65 6.92
C THR A 116 -3.75 -5.20 6.25
N GLN A 117 -3.63 -4.61 5.06
CA GLN A 117 -4.73 -4.04 4.30
C GLN A 117 -4.75 -4.64 2.89
N ILE A 118 -5.96 -4.79 2.36
CA ILE A 118 -6.22 -5.09 0.96
C ILE A 118 -7.27 -4.12 0.46
N THR A 119 -6.97 -3.40 -0.62
CA THR A 119 -7.84 -2.37 -1.18
C THR A 119 -7.82 -2.43 -2.70
N PHE A 120 -8.97 -2.55 -3.36
CA PHE A 120 -9.03 -2.58 -4.83
C PHE A 120 -10.43 -2.27 -5.33
N GLN A 121 -10.56 -1.95 -6.63
CA GLN A 121 -11.85 -1.77 -7.28
C GLN A 121 -12.39 -3.13 -7.76
N PRO A 122 -13.47 -3.68 -7.18
CA PRO A 122 -14.07 -4.95 -7.62
C PRO A 122 -14.79 -4.79 -8.97
N PHE A 123 -15.37 -5.88 -9.50
CA PHE A 123 -16.18 -5.82 -10.72
C PHE A 123 -17.46 -4.99 -10.48
N LEU A 124 -17.88 -4.21 -11.47
CA LEU A 124 -19.06 -3.32 -11.36
C LEU A 124 -20.38 -4.08 -11.16
N ASN A 125 -20.44 -5.32 -11.64
CA ASN A 125 -21.64 -6.16 -11.56
C ASN A 125 -21.68 -7.04 -10.30
N ASP A 126 -20.66 -6.98 -9.43
CA ASP A 126 -20.67 -7.70 -8.17
C ASP A 126 -21.67 -7.04 -7.22
N THR A 127 -22.63 -7.80 -6.70
CA THR A 127 -23.43 -7.33 -5.57
C THR A 127 -22.50 -7.14 -4.38
N TYR A 128 -22.38 -5.91 -3.87
CA TYR A 128 -21.56 -5.62 -2.70
C TYR A 128 -22.19 -6.22 -1.44
N GLU A 129 -21.86 -7.47 -1.14
CA GLU A 129 -22.43 -8.22 -0.01
C GLU A 129 -21.99 -7.65 1.35
N SER A 130 -20.92 -6.87 1.38
CA SER A 130 -20.48 -6.12 2.56
C SER A 130 -20.34 -4.62 2.27
N PRO A 131 -21.44 -3.83 2.30
CA PRO A 131 -21.41 -2.39 2.06
C PRO A 131 -20.47 -1.62 3.00
N LYS A 132 -20.29 -2.10 4.24
CA LYS A 132 -19.36 -1.52 5.22
C LYS A 132 -17.88 -1.56 4.78
N ASN A 133 -17.53 -2.43 3.83
CA ASN A 133 -16.19 -2.54 3.27
C ASN A 133 -16.05 -1.84 1.92
N MET A 134 -17.08 -1.13 1.47
CA MET A 134 -17.06 -0.34 0.25
C MET A 134 -16.91 1.14 0.60
N LEU A 135 -15.94 1.79 -0.04
CA LEU A 135 -15.78 3.23 -0.03
C LEU A 135 -16.03 3.79 -1.42
N TYR A 136 -16.62 4.98 -1.47
CA TYR A 136 -16.98 5.66 -2.70
C TYR A 136 -16.21 6.97 -2.80
N PHE A 137 -15.49 7.14 -3.90
CA PHE A 137 -14.68 8.33 -4.15
C PHE A 137 -15.10 8.96 -5.48
N TYR A 138 -14.98 10.28 -5.57
CA TYR A 138 -15.08 11.00 -6.83
C TYR A 138 -13.75 11.71 -7.06
N LEU A 139 -12.97 11.19 -8.01
CA LEU A 139 -11.58 11.61 -8.26
C LEU A 139 -11.44 11.84 -9.77
N TYR A 140 -10.90 13.00 -10.17
CA TYR A 140 -10.61 13.31 -11.57
C TYR A 140 -11.76 13.03 -12.53
N GLY A 141 -12.96 13.50 -12.20
CA GLY A 141 -14.17 13.41 -13.01
C GLY A 141 -14.84 12.04 -13.01
N LYS A 142 -14.38 11.08 -12.18
CA LYS A 142 -14.86 9.70 -12.19
C LYS A 142 -15.22 9.20 -10.79
N TYR A 143 -16.31 8.44 -10.71
CA TYR A 143 -16.69 7.70 -9.50
C TYR A 143 -15.92 6.38 -9.41
N TYR A 144 -15.36 6.12 -8.24
CA TYR A 144 -14.69 4.88 -7.89
C TYR A 144 -15.40 4.23 -6.72
N SER A 145 -15.79 2.96 -6.89
CA SER A 145 -16.26 2.10 -5.81
C SER A 145 -15.13 1.16 -5.44
N VAL A 146 -14.62 1.28 -4.22
CA VAL A 146 -13.38 0.62 -3.78
C VAL A 146 -13.68 -0.26 -2.59
N TYR A 147 -13.38 -1.54 -2.71
CA TYR A 147 -13.37 -2.45 -1.58
C TYR A 147 -12.11 -2.18 -0.74
N THR A 148 -12.26 -2.09 0.58
CA THR A 148 -11.13 -2.00 1.51
C THR A 148 -11.41 -2.77 2.80
N HIS A 149 -10.38 -3.44 3.30
CA HIS A 149 -10.41 -4.06 4.62
C HIS A 149 -9.05 -4.01 5.30
N SER A 150 -9.05 -3.80 6.62
CA SER A 150 -7.86 -3.83 7.47
C SER A 150 -7.98 -4.94 8.50
N PHE A 151 -7.10 -5.94 8.40
CA PHE A 151 -7.02 -7.04 9.35
C PHE A 151 -6.11 -6.63 10.50
N LEU A 152 -6.69 -6.03 11.55
CA LEU A 152 -6.00 -5.76 12.81
C LEU A 152 -5.51 -7.08 13.43
N CYS A 153 -4.34 -7.05 14.08
CA CYS A 153 -3.62 -8.23 14.60
C CYS A 153 -2.95 -9.13 13.54
N TYR A 154 -3.15 -8.87 12.24
CA TYR A 154 -2.54 -9.61 11.13
C TYR A 154 -1.38 -8.85 10.46
N GLY A 155 -0.85 -7.82 11.12
CA GLY A 155 0.49 -7.35 10.80
C GLY A 155 1.54 -8.36 11.26
N LYS A 156 2.73 -8.36 10.65
CA LYS A 156 3.71 -9.44 10.83
C LYS A 156 4.12 -9.65 12.30
N ASP A 157 4.27 -8.58 13.09
CA ASP A 157 4.74 -8.67 14.47
C ASP A 157 3.64 -9.23 15.38
N GLN A 158 2.39 -8.77 15.20
CA GLN A 158 1.25 -9.30 15.95
C GLN A 158 0.92 -10.73 15.52
N ALA A 159 1.08 -11.08 14.25
CA ALA A 159 0.94 -12.46 13.78
C ALA A 159 2.02 -13.38 14.39
N LEU A 160 3.26 -12.91 14.53
CA LEU A 160 4.31 -13.65 15.23
C LEU A 160 3.92 -13.90 16.69
N LEU A 161 3.47 -12.87 17.40
CA LEU A 161 3.03 -13.01 18.78
C LEU A 161 1.83 -13.96 18.91
N GLN A 162 0.86 -13.91 17.98
CA GLN A 162 -0.26 -14.86 17.94
C GLN A 162 0.22 -16.30 17.72
N LYS A 163 1.16 -16.52 16.79
CA LYS A 163 1.75 -17.84 16.52
C LYS A 163 2.45 -18.39 17.76
N LEU A 164 3.29 -17.56 18.39
CA LEU A 164 4.01 -17.92 19.60
C LEU A 164 3.05 -18.22 20.75
N ALA A 165 2.09 -17.34 21.01
CA ALA A 165 1.08 -17.53 22.06
C ALA A 165 0.30 -18.85 21.88
N LYS A 166 -0.05 -19.19 20.64
CA LYS A 166 -0.68 -20.48 20.31
C LYS A 166 0.27 -21.67 20.55
N GLY A 167 1.52 -21.56 20.10
CA GLY A 167 2.53 -22.62 20.22
C GLY A 167 2.97 -22.93 21.65
N ILE A 168 2.80 -21.98 22.59
CA ILE A 168 3.16 -22.16 24.01
C ILE A 168 2.21 -23.11 24.75
N GLN A 169 0.98 -23.28 24.27
CA GLN A 169 0.00 -24.16 24.91
C GLN A 169 0.52 -25.61 24.99
N GLY A 170 0.59 -26.16 26.20
CA GLY A 170 1.12 -27.52 26.45
C GLY A 170 2.65 -27.63 26.52
N THR A 171 3.38 -26.51 26.52
CA THR A 171 4.85 -26.52 26.69
C THR A 171 5.27 -26.41 28.16
N ASN A 172 6.50 -26.86 28.47
CA ASN A 172 7.11 -26.75 29.80
C ASN A 172 8.11 -25.59 29.88
N GLY A 173 7.79 -24.44 29.28
CA GLY A 173 8.67 -23.26 29.26
C GLY A 173 9.74 -23.27 28.17
N ILE A 174 9.73 -24.26 27.27
CA ILE A 174 10.55 -24.33 26.05
C ILE A 174 9.65 -24.54 24.85
N LEU A 175 9.80 -23.69 23.82
CA LEU A 175 9.10 -23.77 22.54
C LEU A 175 10.10 -23.99 21.41
N TYR A 176 10.02 -25.14 20.76
CA TYR A 176 10.74 -25.40 19.51
C TYR A 176 9.93 -24.85 18.34
N ASP A 177 10.44 -23.81 17.69
CA ASP A 177 9.71 -23.07 16.68
C ASP A 177 10.32 -23.25 15.29
N PRO A 178 9.58 -23.83 14.32
CA PRO A 178 10.10 -24.09 12.98
C PRO A 178 10.32 -22.82 12.14
N CYS A 179 9.77 -21.67 12.56
CA CYS A 179 9.88 -20.40 11.84
C CYS A 179 11.15 -19.61 12.19
N PHE A 180 11.96 -20.10 13.14
CA PHE A 180 13.27 -19.56 13.45
C PHE A 180 14.36 -20.55 13.06
N HIS A 181 15.53 -20.02 12.69
CA HIS A 181 16.67 -20.80 12.21
C HIS A 181 17.23 -21.73 13.28
N ASP A 182 17.75 -22.89 12.87
CA ASP A 182 18.43 -23.82 13.78
C ASP A 182 19.59 -23.13 14.53
N GLY A 183 19.70 -23.37 15.83
CA GLY A 183 20.66 -22.70 16.71
C GLY A 183 20.31 -21.24 17.09
N TYR A 184 19.16 -20.71 16.66
CA TYR A 184 18.62 -19.47 17.20
C TYR A 184 17.97 -19.73 18.57
N GLU A 185 18.23 -18.85 19.54
CA GLU A 185 17.57 -18.87 20.84
C GLU A 185 17.10 -17.48 21.24
N ARG A 186 15.90 -17.39 21.83
CA ARG A 186 15.35 -16.15 22.39
C ARG A 186 14.55 -16.45 23.64
N VAL A 187 14.82 -15.71 24.72
CA VAL A 187 13.99 -15.75 25.93
C VAL A 187 13.04 -14.57 25.89
N MET A 188 11.75 -14.82 26.17
CA MET A 188 10.72 -13.78 26.24
C MET A 188 9.94 -13.89 27.54
N ASN A 189 9.53 -12.74 28.10
CA ASN A 189 8.58 -12.74 29.20
C ASN A 189 7.18 -13.03 28.67
N MET A 190 6.40 -13.79 29.44
CA MET A 190 5.00 -14.06 29.13
C MET A 190 4.18 -12.76 29.06
N SER A 191 4.53 -11.76 29.89
CA SER A 191 3.91 -10.43 29.85
C SER A 191 4.10 -9.71 28.52
N ASP A 192 5.21 -9.96 27.81
CA ASP A 192 5.48 -9.33 26.51
C ASP A 192 4.72 -10.03 25.39
N ILE A 193 4.51 -11.35 25.50
CA ILE A 193 3.75 -12.16 24.54
C ILE A 193 2.26 -11.87 24.65
N PHE A 194 1.74 -11.80 25.87
CA PHE A 194 0.32 -11.57 26.16
C PHE A 194 -0.01 -10.09 26.40
N LYS A 195 0.89 -9.19 25.99
CA LYS A 195 0.75 -7.73 26.20
C LYS A 195 -0.44 -7.14 25.44
N THR A 196 -0.77 -7.71 24.28
CA THR A 196 -1.76 -7.13 23.37
C THR A 196 -3.04 -7.95 23.35
N SER A 197 -4.15 -7.28 23.08
CA SER A 197 -5.47 -7.86 22.80
C SER A 197 -5.44 -8.93 21.71
N CYS A 198 -4.46 -8.90 20.80
CA CYS A 198 -4.27 -9.89 19.75
C CYS A 198 -3.96 -11.29 20.29
N THR A 199 -3.26 -11.38 21.43
CA THR A 199 -2.80 -12.65 22.01
C THR A 199 -3.57 -13.07 23.26
N GLN A 200 -4.35 -12.18 23.87
CA GLN A 200 -5.10 -12.49 25.10
C GLN A 200 -6.05 -13.68 24.95
N LYS A 201 -6.65 -13.89 23.78
CA LYS A 201 -7.51 -15.06 23.50
C LYS A 201 -6.80 -16.42 23.63
N PHE A 202 -5.47 -16.43 23.60
CA PHE A 202 -4.66 -17.64 23.76
C PHE A 202 -4.13 -17.84 25.18
N TYR A 203 -4.32 -16.84 26.06
CA TYR A 203 -3.77 -16.86 27.41
C TYR A 203 -4.41 -17.96 28.27
N MET A 204 -3.56 -18.65 29.02
CA MET A 204 -3.91 -19.62 30.05
C MET A 204 -3.00 -19.40 31.27
N ALA A 205 -3.32 -20.02 32.40
CA ALA A 205 -2.41 -20.04 33.52
C ALA A 205 -1.20 -20.95 33.20
N TYR A 206 0.00 -20.38 33.18
CA TYR A 206 1.25 -21.12 32.92
C TYR A 206 2.10 -21.18 34.19
N PRO A 207 2.81 -22.29 34.46
CA PRO A 207 3.67 -22.44 35.64
C PRO A 207 5.02 -21.70 35.52
N PHE A 208 5.20 -20.87 34.49
CA PHE A 208 6.44 -20.14 34.20
C PHE A 208 6.13 -18.71 33.73
N ASN A 209 7.05 -17.79 34.04
CA ASN A 209 6.94 -16.37 33.67
C ASN A 209 7.72 -16.02 32.39
N GLN A 210 8.56 -16.94 31.92
CA GLN A 210 9.39 -16.78 30.73
C GLN A 210 9.31 -18.05 29.87
N ILE A 211 9.44 -17.85 28.56
CA ILE A 211 9.51 -18.93 27.56
C ILE A 211 10.85 -18.84 26.84
N LYS A 212 11.53 -19.98 26.68
CA LYS A 212 12.70 -20.10 25.82
C LYS A 212 12.26 -20.61 24.44
N ILE A 213 12.43 -19.78 23.42
CA ILE A 213 12.18 -20.13 22.02
C ILE A 213 13.48 -20.66 21.43
N ILE A 214 13.43 -21.85 20.83
CA ILE A 214 14.56 -22.50 20.15
C ILE A 214 14.15 -22.72 18.69
N GLY A 215 14.95 -22.20 17.75
CA GLY A 215 14.66 -22.34 16.33
C GLY A 215 14.91 -23.76 15.84
N ALA A 216 14.01 -24.26 15.00
CA ALA A 216 14.09 -25.61 14.40
C ALA A 216 14.25 -25.58 12.87
N GLY A 217 14.22 -24.41 12.24
CA GLY A 217 14.60 -24.18 10.84
C GLY A 217 13.86 -25.03 9.81
N ASN A 218 12.52 -25.04 9.82
CA ASN A 218 11.73 -25.89 8.92
C ASN A 218 10.57 -25.13 8.30
N TYR A 219 10.71 -24.78 7.01
CA TYR A 219 9.70 -24.03 6.26
C TYR A 219 8.33 -24.72 6.25
N ASP A 220 8.25 -26.01 5.94
CA ASP A 220 6.95 -26.68 5.75
C ASP A 220 6.16 -26.74 7.07
N LYS A 221 6.84 -27.00 8.21
CA LYS A 221 6.24 -26.92 9.55
C LYS A 221 5.89 -25.48 9.94
N CYS A 222 6.71 -24.51 9.55
CA CYS A 222 6.42 -23.09 9.78
C CYS A 222 5.14 -22.67 9.04
N TYR A 223 5.05 -23.00 7.75
CA TYR A 223 3.91 -22.75 6.89
C TYR A 223 2.64 -23.41 7.45
N ALA A 224 2.73 -24.67 7.88
CA ALA A 224 1.62 -25.36 8.54
C ALA A 224 1.17 -24.64 9.83
N SER A 225 2.10 -24.20 10.69
CA SER A 225 1.75 -23.47 11.92
C SER A 225 1.07 -22.12 11.65
N LEU A 226 1.52 -21.41 10.60
CA LEU A 226 0.95 -20.14 10.17
C LEU A 226 -0.43 -20.30 9.54
N HIS A 227 -0.65 -21.40 8.83
CA HIS A 227 -1.94 -21.75 8.24
C HIS A 227 -3.09 -21.77 9.25
N GLU A 228 -2.78 -22.07 10.53
CA GLU A 228 -3.77 -22.16 11.59
C GLU A 228 -4.17 -20.79 12.18
N LEU A 229 -3.49 -19.70 11.82
CA LEU A 229 -3.88 -18.33 12.20
C LEU A 229 -5.05 -17.81 11.36
N PHE A 230 -5.30 -18.44 10.20
CA PHE A 230 -6.33 -18.04 9.24
C PHE A 230 -7.51 -19.02 9.33
N ASN A 231 -8.57 -18.62 10.02
CA ASN A 231 -9.78 -19.42 10.09
C ASN A 231 -10.60 -19.26 8.81
N THR A 232 -10.66 -20.31 8.00
CA THR A 232 -11.43 -20.35 6.74
C THR A 232 -12.62 -21.31 6.83
N SER A 233 -13.01 -21.75 8.04
CA SER A 233 -14.05 -22.76 8.25
C SER A 233 -15.47 -22.22 8.10
N PHE A 234 -15.66 -20.90 8.13
CA PHE A 234 -16.97 -20.26 7.99
C PHE A 234 -16.89 -19.04 7.06
N CYS A 235 -17.92 -18.86 6.24
CA CYS A 235 -18.12 -17.68 5.42
C CYS A 235 -19.61 -17.47 5.21
N PHE A 236 -20.12 -16.28 5.55
CA PHE A 236 -21.53 -15.92 5.40
C PHE A 236 -21.82 -15.12 4.11
N TYR A 237 -20.82 -15.02 3.25
CA TYR A 237 -20.85 -14.33 1.97
C TYR A 237 -20.52 -15.32 0.84
N SER A 238 -20.63 -14.91 -0.42
CA SER A 238 -20.24 -15.72 -1.58
C SER A 238 -18.76 -16.13 -1.56
N SER A 239 -17.91 -15.26 -1.04
CA SER A 239 -16.47 -15.46 -0.88
C SER A 239 -15.96 -14.66 0.31
N CYS A 240 -15.05 -15.26 1.07
CA CYS A 240 -14.37 -14.62 2.19
C CYS A 240 -12.86 -14.74 2.00
N SER A 241 -12.12 -13.84 2.64
CA SER A 241 -10.70 -14.03 2.90
C SER A 241 -10.53 -15.07 4.02
N PHE A 242 -10.53 -14.61 5.27
CA PHE A 242 -10.45 -15.41 6.48
C PHE A 242 -11.24 -14.72 7.60
N ASN A 243 -11.52 -15.48 8.67
CA ASN A 243 -12.36 -15.08 9.80
C ASN A 243 -13.76 -14.60 9.39
N GLY A 244 -14.31 -15.16 8.30
CA GLY A 244 -15.63 -14.79 7.77
C GLY A 244 -15.72 -13.37 7.22
N VAL A 245 -14.59 -12.74 6.87
CA VAL A 245 -14.57 -11.42 6.25
C VAL A 245 -14.77 -11.56 4.75
N TYR A 246 -15.79 -10.88 4.21
CA TYR A 246 -16.07 -10.84 2.77
C TYR A 246 -14.84 -10.43 1.96
N LEU A 247 -14.57 -11.12 0.86
CA LEU A 247 -13.54 -10.72 -0.10
C LEU A 247 -14.12 -10.88 -1.52
N PRO A 248 -14.31 -9.77 -2.26
CA PRO A 248 -14.72 -9.84 -3.67
C PRO A 248 -13.71 -10.60 -4.52
N LYS A 249 -14.14 -11.04 -5.71
CA LYS A 249 -13.22 -11.66 -6.67
C LYS A 249 -12.11 -10.68 -7.03
N LEU A 250 -10.85 -11.13 -6.90
CA LEU A 250 -9.68 -10.31 -7.22
C LEU A 250 -9.71 -9.85 -8.68
N LYS A 251 -9.46 -8.55 -8.88
CA LYS A 251 -9.46 -7.89 -10.18
C LYS A 251 -8.21 -7.00 -10.33
N GLY A 252 -7.63 -6.99 -11.53
CA GLY A 252 -6.48 -6.14 -11.86
C GLY A 252 -5.16 -6.56 -11.21
N ASN A 253 -4.17 -5.69 -11.38
CA ASN A 253 -2.85 -5.79 -10.75
C ASN A 253 -2.87 -5.22 -9.33
N PHE A 254 -1.92 -5.63 -8.49
CA PHE A 254 -1.80 -5.21 -7.09
C PHE A 254 -0.38 -4.73 -6.78
N GLY A 255 -0.25 -3.54 -6.23
CA GLY A 255 0.98 -3.06 -5.61
C GLY A 255 1.06 -3.49 -4.15
N ALA A 256 2.06 -4.30 -3.81
CA ALA A 256 2.34 -4.76 -2.46
C ALA A 256 3.57 -4.04 -1.87
N PHE A 257 3.37 -3.27 -0.80
CA PHE A 257 4.38 -2.36 -0.26
C PHE A 257 4.57 -2.54 1.25
N SER A 258 5.36 -1.65 1.87
CA SER A 258 5.78 -1.76 3.28
C SER A 258 6.51 -3.08 3.53
N ALA A 259 6.13 -3.85 4.56
CA ALA A 259 6.83 -5.09 4.89
C ALA A 259 6.69 -6.18 3.83
N PHE A 260 5.69 -6.12 2.93
CA PHE A 260 5.67 -7.02 1.76
C PHE A 260 6.94 -6.84 0.92
N TYR A 261 7.28 -5.59 0.61
CA TYR A 261 8.45 -5.28 -0.20
C TYR A 261 9.76 -5.58 0.54
N TYR A 262 10.00 -5.00 1.72
CA TYR A 262 11.32 -5.11 2.36
C TYR A 262 11.70 -6.55 2.74
N VAL A 263 10.73 -7.40 3.07
CA VAL A 263 10.99 -8.82 3.35
C VAL A 263 11.36 -9.57 2.07
N LEU A 264 10.63 -9.33 0.98
CA LEU A 264 10.88 -10.02 -0.29
C LEU A 264 12.10 -9.45 -1.02
N GLU A 265 12.43 -8.19 -0.83
CA GLU A 265 13.68 -7.57 -1.31
C GLU A 265 14.87 -8.25 -0.65
N PHE A 266 14.83 -8.45 0.67
CA PHE A 266 15.87 -9.17 1.40
C PHE A 266 16.06 -10.61 0.88
N LEU A 267 14.96 -11.29 0.52
CA LEU A 267 14.99 -12.63 -0.06
C LEU A 267 15.32 -12.63 -1.57
N ASN A 268 15.69 -11.47 -2.14
CA ASN A 268 15.98 -11.25 -3.56
C ASN A 268 14.83 -11.72 -4.48
N PHE A 269 13.60 -11.52 -4.03
CA PHE A 269 12.36 -11.93 -4.69
C PHE A 269 11.59 -10.78 -5.36
N THR A 270 12.13 -9.56 -5.30
CA THR A 270 11.54 -8.36 -5.96
C THR A 270 12.00 -8.18 -7.40
N SER A 271 13.10 -8.83 -7.80
CA SER A 271 13.85 -8.54 -9.04
C SER A 271 13.51 -9.47 -10.21
N SER A 272 12.67 -10.48 -10.00
CA SER A 272 12.44 -11.55 -10.98
C SER A 272 11.21 -11.28 -11.86
N GLU A 273 11.34 -11.56 -13.15
CA GLU A 273 10.22 -11.71 -14.08
C GLU A 273 9.35 -12.86 -13.60
N VAL A 274 8.31 -12.49 -12.85
CA VAL A 274 7.20 -13.31 -12.32
C VAL A 274 7.64 -14.66 -11.72
N PRO A 275 8.25 -14.66 -10.54
CA PRO A 275 8.43 -15.89 -9.80
C PRO A 275 7.07 -16.34 -9.22
N ASN A 276 6.65 -17.55 -9.59
CA ASN A 276 5.46 -18.17 -9.05
C ASN A 276 5.61 -18.46 -7.53
N LYS A 277 4.48 -18.77 -6.89
CA LYS A 277 4.39 -19.15 -5.47
C LYS A 277 5.42 -20.22 -5.06
N ASP A 278 5.68 -21.21 -5.93
CA ASP A 278 6.56 -22.34 -5.63
C ASP A 278 8.04 -21.92 -5.59
N THR A 279 8.43 -20.95 -6.42
CA THR A 279 9.77 -20.33 -6.35
C THR A 279 9.99 -19.68 -4.99
N LEU A 280 9.02 -18.91 -4.47
CA LEU A 280 9.13 -18.33 -3.13
C LEU A 280 9.20 -19.40 -2.04
N ALA A 281 8.38 -20.45 -2.15
CA ALA A 281 8.40 -21.57 -1.22
C ALA A 281 9.78 -22.27 -1.19
N ASN A 282 10.42 -22.45 -2.36
CA ASN A 282 11.73 -23.06 -2.45
C ASN A 282 12.83 -22.18 -1.84
N ILE A 283 12.81 -20.87 -2.14
CA ILE A 283 13.74 -19.90 -1.52
C ILE A 283 13.58 -19.91 0.00
N LEU A 284 12.34 -19.93 0.50
CA LEU A 284 12.09 -19.98 1.94
C LEU A 284 12.53 -21.31 2.56
N ARG A 285 12.34 -22.43 1.88
CA ARG A 285 12.82 -23.74 2.35
C ARG A 285 14.33 -23.76 2.50
N GLU A 286 15.06 -23.24 1.51
CA GLU A 286 16.51 -23.08 1.60
C GLU A 286 16.89 -22.10 2.72
N PHE A 287 16.35 -20.89 2.72
CA PHE A 287 16.69 -19.86 3.68
C PHE A 287 16.43 -20.28 5.14
N CYS A 288 15.23 -20.79 5.44
CA CYS A 288 14.84 -21.21 6.79
C CYS A 288 15.68 -22.35 7.36
N SER A 289 16.23 -23.23 6.51
CA SER A 289 17.06 -24.36 6.93
C SER A 289 18.51 -23.98 7.24
N ARG A 290 18.95 -22.76 6.90
CA ARG A 290 20.30 -22.30 7.20
C ARG A 290 20.52 -22.14 8.71
N PRO A 291 21.64 -22.63 9.26
CA PRO A 291 22.01 -22.42 10.66
C PRO A 291 22.16 -20.94 11.02
N TRP A 292 21.75 -20.58 12.23
CA TRP A 292 21.76 -19.19 12.71
C TRP A 292 23.18 -18.57 12.75
N ASN A 293 24.19 -19.37 13.09
CA ASN A 293 25.58 -18.93 13.14
C ASN A 293 26.14 -18.52 11.76
N GLU A 294 25.73 -19.20 10.68
CA GLU A 294 26.10 -18.88 9.31
C GLU A 294 25.44 -17.58 8.84
N LEU A 295 24.14 -17.42 9.11
CA LEU A 295 23.40 -16.20 8.78
C LEU A 295 23.99 -14.97 9.45
N LYS A 296 24.33 -15.05 10.74
CA LYS A 296 25.01 -13.94 11.44
C LYS A 296 26.35 -13.56 10.81
N LYS A 297 27.11 -14.54 10.31
CA LYS A 297 28.39 -14.29 9.63
C LYS A 297 28.18 -13.66 8.25
N GLN A 298 27.15 -14.08 7.53
CA GLN A 298 26.83 -13.58 6.19
C GLN A 298 26.23 -12.17 6.23
N TYR A 299 25.32 -11.90 7.17
CA TYR A 299 24.52 -10.66 7.22
C TYR A 299 24.87 -9.76 8.41
N LYS A 300 26.17 -9.46 8.60
CA LYS A 300 26.68 -8.68 9.75
C LYS A 300 26.09 -7.27 9.89
N ASN A 301 25.63 -6.68 8.78
CA ASN A 301 25.11 -5.31 8.75
C ASN A 301 23.62 -5.22 9.10
N ILE A 302 22.94 -6.36 9.22
CA ILE A 302 21.51 -6.41 9.56
C ILE A 302 21.39 -6.67 11.06
N LYS A 303 20.57 -5.87 11.74
CA LYS A 303 20.32 -6.08 13.18
C LYS A 303 19.68 -7.45 13.40
N GLU A 304 20.16 -8.19 14.40
CA GLU A 304 19.75 -9.58 14.65
C GLU A 304 18.24 -9.74 14.85
N ASN A 305 17.56 -8.74 15.42
CA ASN A 305 16.12 -8.76 15.60
C ASN A 305 15.34 -8.80 14.27
N TYR A 306 15.84 -8.13 13.22
CA TYR A 306 15.25 -8.24 11.88
C TYR A 306 15.67 -9.53 11.19
N LEU A 307 16.97 -9.87 11.26
CA LEU A 307 17.52 -11.04 10.58
C LEU A 307 16.85 -12.35 11.03
N SER A 308 16.61 -12.49 12.34
CA SER A 308 15.97 -13.69 12.92
C SER A 308 14.51 -13.88 12.52
N GLU A 309 13.83 -12.83 12.05
CA GLU A 309 12.42 -12.87 11.71
C GLU A 309 12.13 -13.11 10.23
N TYR A 310 13.13 -13.08 9.33
CA TYR A 310 12.87 -13.19 7.88
C TYR A 310 12.29 -14.55 7.45
N CYS A 311 12.68 -15.65 8.11
CA CYS A 311 12.09 -16.97 7.81
C CYS A 311 10.59 -16.97 8.14
N PHE A 312 10.22 -16.49 9.34
CA PHE A 312 8.83 -16.26 9.73
C PHE A 312 8.12 -15.31 8.78
N ALA A 313 8.68 -14.12 8.55
CA ALA A 313 8.01 -13.03 7.83
C ALA A 313 7.75 -13.38 6.36
N GLY A 314 8.73 -14.00 5.68
CA GLY A 314 8.57 -14.45 4.31
C GLY A 314 7.53 -15.58 4.19
N THR A 315 7.56 -16.54 5.13
CA THR A 315 6.54 -17.61 5.18
C THR A 315 5.15 -17.06 5.50
N TYR A 316 5.07 -16.03 6.37
CA TYR A 316 3.83 -15.35 6.70
C TYR A 316 3.24 -14.59 5.51
N ILE A 317 4.06 -13.84 4.78
CA ILE A 317 3.65 -13.15 3.55
C ILE A 317 3.09 -14.14 2.53
N LEU A 318 3.82 -15.23 2.27
CA LEU A 318 3.37 -16.28 1.35
C LEU A 318 2.03 -16.88 1.81
N THR A 319 1.88 -17.17 3.09
CA THR A 319 0.65 -17.71 3.67
C THR A 319 -0.51 -16.70 3.57
N LEU A 320 -0.27 -15.43 3.88
CA LEU A 320 -1.26 -14.37 3.82
C LEU A 320 -1.76 -14.15 2.39
N LEU A 321 -0.86 -14.03 1.42
CA LEU A 321 -1.24 -13.84 0.02
C LEU A 321 -2.01 -15.05 -0.52
N HIS A 322 -1.53 -16.26 -0.25
CA HIS A 322 -2.12 -17.48 -0.77
C HIS A 322 -3.40 -17.90 -0.03
N LYS A 323 -3.33 -18.13 1.28
CA LYS A 323 -4.46 -18.61 2.08
C LYS A 323 -5.37 -17.48 2.56
N GLY A 324 -4.83 -16.30 2.84
CA GLY A 324 -5.63 -15.18 3.34
C GLY A 324 -6.34 -14.42 2.23
N TYR A 325 -5.61 -14.00 1.20
CA TYR A 325 -6.14 -13.16 0.11
C TYR A 325 -6.47 -13.94 -1.16
N HIS A 326 -6.24 -15.25 -1.19
CA HIS A 326 -6.59 -16.13 -2.31
C HIS A 326 -5.87 -15.79 -3.62
N PHE A 327 -4.63 -15.26 -3.55
CA PHE A 327 -3.76 -15.21 -4.71
C PHE A 327 -3.26 -16.63 -5.05
N THR A 328 -3.98 -17.30 -5.95
CA THR A 328 -3.63 -18.61 -6.51
C THR A 328 -2.52 -18.49 -7.56
N MET A 329 -2.04 -19.63 -8.07
CA MET A 329 -1.03 -19.67 -9.13
C MET A 329 -1.37 -18.75 -10.33
N ASP A 330 -2.63 -18.73 -10.76
CA ASP A 330 -3.08 -17.93 -11.92
C ASP A 330 -3.17 -16.42 -11.67
N THR A 331 -3.17 -16.00 -10.39
CA THR A 331 -3.31 -14.59 -9.99
C THR A 331 -2.07 -14.03 -9.31
N TRP A 332 -1.11 -14.88 -8.94
CA TRP A 332 0.12 -14.47 -8.26
C TRP A 332 0.94 -13.48 -9.10
N ASN A 333 0.93 -13.65 -10.42
CA ASN A 333 1.60 -12.78 -11.37
C ASN A 333 1.06 -11.33 -11.40
N ARG A 334 -0.09 -11.09 -10.77
CA ARG A 334 -0.70 -9.76 -10.64
C ARG A 334 -0.17 -8.99 -9.43
N VAL A 335 0.62 -9.61 -8.55
CA VAL A 335 1.16 -8.97 -7.35
C VAL A 335 2.57 -8.45 -7.66
N HIS A 336 2.75 -7.14 -7.54
CA HIS A 336 4.00 -6.44 -7.76
C HIS A 336 4.50 -5.85 -6.45
N PHE A 337 5.69 -6.27 -6.01
CA PHE A 337 6.29 -5.77 -4.78
C PHE A 337 7.04 -4.47 -5.04
N MET A 338 6.72 -3.40 -4.30
CA MET A 338 7.25 -2.06 -4.57
C MET A 338 7.49 -1.22 -3.30
N ASP A 339 8.61 -0.50 -3.25
CA ASP A 339 8.88 0.57 -2.27
C ASP A 339 8.61 1.95 -2.83
N LYS A 340 8.92 2.18 -4.11
CA LYS A 340 8.83 3.49 -4.75
C LYS A 340 8.22 3.43 -6.13
N ILE A 341 7.49 4.49 -6.48
CA ILE A 341 7.04 4.80 -7.84
C ILE A 341 7.48 6.24 -8.13
N GLN A 342 8.18 6.48 -9.23
CA GLN A 342 8.70 7.81 -9.61
C GLN A 342 9.45 8.50 -8.45
N ASN A 343 10.35 7.77 -7.77
CA ASN A 343 11.11 8.21 -6.59
C ASN A 343 10.30 8.55 -5.32
N SER A 344 8.98 8.43 -5.35
CA SER A 344 8.12 8.62 -4.18
C SER A 344 7.84 7.28 -3.50
N SER A 345 8.01 7.23 -2.18
CA SER A 345 7.71 6.02 -1.41
C SER A 345 6.22 5.69 -1.45
N VAL A 346 5.91 4.41 -1.62
CA VAL A 346 4.57 3.88 -1.66
C VAL A 346 4.10 3.62 -0.23
N GLY A 347 2.92 4.15 0.10
CA GLY A 347 2.30 4.05 1.41
C GLY A 347 1.09 4.96 1.51
N TRP A 348 0.39 4.96 2.64
CA TRP A 348 -0.83 5.75 2.81
C TRP A 348 -0.58 7.27 2.95
N SER A 349 0.63 7.69 3.29
CA SER A 349 0.92 9.10 3.66
C SER A 349 0.71 10.09 2.52
N LEU A 350 1.04 9.74 1.27
CA LEU A 350 0.83 10.62 0.12
C LEU A 350 -0.66 10.81 -0.18
N GLY A 351 -1.43 9.71 -0.28
CA GLY A 351 -2.88 9.78 -0.47
C GLY A 351 -3.59 10.53 0.65
N TYR A 352 -3.11 10.37 1.89
CA TYR A 352 -3.59 11.15 3.04
C TYR A 352 -3.33 12.65 2.86
N MET A 353 -2.12 13.02 2.47
CA MET A 353 -1.75 14.41 2.21
C MET A 353 -2.59 15.00 1.06
N LEU A 354 -2.67 14.31 -0.07
CA LEU A 354 -3.42 14.74 -1.25
C LEU A 354 -4.89 15.02 -0.93
N ASN A 355 -5.52 14.16 -0.13
CA ASN A 355 -6.89 14.35 0.32
C ASN A 355 -7.03 15.56 1.26
N LEU A 356 -6.17 15.68 2.27
CA LEU A 356 -6.27 16.74 3.27
C LEU A 356 -5.88 18.14 2.76
N THR A 357 -5.11 18.22 1.67
CA THR A 357 -4.79 19.49 1.01
C THR A 357 -5.75 19.83 -0.13
N ASN A 358 -6.81 19.04 -0.34
CA ASN A 358 -7.73 19.15 -1.49
C ASN A 358 -6.98 19.18 -2.84
N MET A 359 -5.83 18.51 -2.92
CA MET A 359 -5.02 18.41 -4.13
C MET A 359 -5.49 17.28 -5.07
N ILE A 360 -6.47 16.48 -4.66
CA ILE A 360 -7.18 15.56 -5.54
C ILE A 360 -8.39 16.30 -6.11
N PRO A 361 -8.33 16.80 -7.36
CA PRO A 361 -9.45 17.49 -7.94
C PRO A 361 -10.61 16.51 -8.17
N ALA A 362 -11.82 16.98 -7.89
CA ALA A 362 -13.05 16.24 -8.19
C ALA A 362 -13.25 16.09 -9.70
N GLU A 363 -12.83 17.07 -10.51
CA GLU A 363 -12.97 17.08 -11.97
C GLU A 363 -11.63 16.87 -12.67
N GLN A 364 -11.65 16.42 -13.94
CA GLN A 364 -10.42 16.37 -14.72
C GLN A 364 -9.90 17.79 -14.97
N PRO A 365 -8.59 18.05 -14.84
CA PRO A 365 -8.03 19.32 -15.26
C PRO A 365 -8.33 19.52 -16.75
N VAL A 366 -8.81 20.71 -17.11
CA VAL A 366 -9.17 21.06 -18.48
C VAL A 366 -7.96 20.84 -19.40
N SER A 367 -7.96 19.74 -20.15
CA SER A 367 -6.91 19.46 -21.12
C SER A 367 -7.03 20.48 -22.26
N ARG A 368 -5.94 21.18 -22.58
CA ARG A 368 -5.93 22.05 -23.77
C ARG A 368 -6.20 21.14 -24.99
N PRO A 369 -7.19 21.46 -25.84
CA PRO A 369 -7.63 20.58 -26.92
C PRO A 369 -6.53 20.35 -27.97
N LEU A 370 -5.52 21.21 -28.02
CA LEU A 370 -4.39 21.16 -28.93
C LEU A 370 -3.10 21.40 -28.14
N SER A 371 -2.01 20.75 -28.54
CA SER A 371 -0.69 21.14 -28.05
C SER A 371 -0.44 22.61 -28.43
N ASN A 372 0.34 23.35 -27.64
CA ASN A 372 0.63 24.75 -27.95
C ASN A 372 1.19 24.91 -29.37
N SER A 373 2.06 23.97 -29.80
CA SER A 373 2.62 23.98 -31.15
C SER A 373 1.57 23.74 -32.23
N THR A 374 0.66 22.78 -32.03
CA THR A 374 -0.42 22.49 -33.00
C THR A 374 -1.42 23.64 -33.07
N TYR A 375 -1.76 24.24 -31.93
CA TYR A 375 -2.64 25.41 -31.88
C TYR A 375 -2.04 26.60 -32.65
N VAL A 376 -0.76 26.91 -32.39
CA VAL A 376 -0.05 27.99 -33.08
C VAL A 376 0.02 27.71 -34.59
N PHE A 377 0.34 26.47 -34.97
CA PHE A 377 0.38 26.07 -36.38
C PHE A 377 -0.97 26.26 -37.07
N LEU A 378 -2.07 25.77 -36.47
CA LEU A 378 -3.41 25.90 -37.04
C LEU A 378 -3.85 27.37 -37.13
N MET A 379 -3.57 28.17 -36.11
CA MET A 379 -3.83 29.62 -36.13
C MET A 379 -3.13 30.31 -37.31
N VAL A 380 -1.84 30.05 -37.51
CA VAL A 380 -1.07 30.61 -38.63
C VAL A 380 -1.61 30.12 -39.96
N PHE A 381 -1.86 28.81 -40.08
CA PHE A 381 -2.36 28.19 -41.30
C PHE A 381 -3.72 28.75 -41.74
N PHE A 382 -4.70 28.82 -40.82
CA PHE A 382 -6.01 29.38 -41.13
C PHE A 382 -5.94 30.90 -41.42
N SER A 383 -5.05 31.63 -40.75
CA SER A 383 -4.83 33.04 -41.05
C SER A 383 -4.28 33.25 -42.46
N LEU A 384 -3.33 32.41 -42.91
CA LEU A 384 -2.80 32.45 -44.28
C LEU A 384 -3.87 32.10 -45.32
N ILE A 385 -4.69 31.08 -45.05
CA ILE A 385 -5.83 30.74 -45.93
C ILE A 385 -6.77 31.93 -46.05
N LEU A 386 -7.13 32.57 -44.93
CA LEU A 386 -8.01 33.73 -44.93
C LEU A 386 -7.44 34.86 -45.80
N VAL A 387 -6.14 35.16 -45.67
CA VAL A 387 -5.46 36.17 -46.49
C VAL A 387 -5.52 35.81 -47.98
N VAL A 388 -5.25 34.55 -48.35
CA VAL A 388 -5.33 34.10 -49.73
C VAL A 388 -6.76 34.22 -50.27
N VAL A 389 -7.77 33.84 -49.49
CA VAL A 389 -9.19 33.97 -49.87
C VAL A 389 -9.57 35.43 -50.06
N VAL A 390 -9.12 36.33 -49.19
CA VAL A 390 -9.37 37.78 -49.32
C VAL A 390 -8.68 38.35 -50.56
N ILE A 391 -7.43 37.95 -50.85
CA ILE A 391 -6.72 38.38 -52.06
C ILE A 391 -7.45 37.88 -53.31
N LEU A 392 -7.85 36.61 -53.35
CA LEU A 392 -8.60 36.03 -54.47
C LEU A 392 -9.97 36.72 -54.64
N ALA A 393 -10.69 36.99 -53.55
CA ALA A 393 -11.93 37.74 -53.58
C ALA A 393 -11.70 39.16 -54.13
N LEU A 394 -10.68 39.88 -53.65
CA LEU A 394 -10.32 41.20 -54.17
C LEU A 394 -9.98 41.14 -55.66
N LEU A 395 -9.24 40.15 -56.13
CA LEU A 395 -8.92 39.98 -57.56
C LEU A 395 -10.16 39.66 -58.42
N ILE A 396 -11.14 38.92 -57.88
CA ILE A 396 -12.39 38.58 -58.58
C ILE A 396 -13.35 39.77 -58.60
N PHE A 397 -13.45 40.53 -57.51
CA PHE A 397 -14.36 41.66 -57.37
C PHE A 397 -13.79 42.97 -57.93
N HIS A 398 -12.47 43.19 -57.87
CA HIS A 398 -11.78 44.18 -58.70
C HIS A 398 -11.46 43.57 -60.07
N LYS A 399 -12.48 43.38 -60.91
CA LYS A 399 -12.23 43.22 -62.35
C LYS A 399 -11.58 44.51 -62.88
N PRO A 400 -10.32 44.49 -63.38
CA PRO A 400 -9.80 45.61 -64.15
C PRO A 400 -10.57 45.64 -65.47
N SER A 401 -11.08 46.80 -65.87
CA SER A 401 -11.77 47.00 -67.16
C SER A 401 -10.90 46.76 -68.41
N TYR A 402 -9.66 46.26 -68.23
CA TYR A 402 -8.64 46.16 -69.27
C TYR A 402 -8.51 44.77 -69.91
N ILE A 403 -9.09 43.70 -69.36
CA ILE A 403 -8.83 42.32 -69.83
C ILE A 403 -9.91 41.79 -70.80
N TRP A 404 -10.97 42.55 -71.08
CA TRP A 404 -12.05 42.15 -72.00
C TRP A 404 -12.16 43.07 -73.23
N LYS A 405 -11.01 43.47 -73.81
CA LYS A 405 -11.00 44.22 -75.08
C LYS A 405 -10.61 43.42 -76.33
N ASP A 406 -10.20 42.15 -76.20
CA ASP A 406 -9.74 41.35 -77.35
C ASP A 406 -10.51 40.02 -77.57
N ILE A 407 -11.79 39.94 -77.19
CA ILE A 407 -12.67 38.80 -77.59
C ILE A 407 -14.01 39.31 -78.14
N ALA A 408 -13.96 40.08 -79.23
CA ALA A 408 -15.09 40.32 -80.13
C ALA A 408 -14.62 40.24 -81.58
#